data_AF-A0A8H7GLE8-F1
#
_entry.id   AF-A0A8H7GLE8-F1
#
_cell.length_a   1.000
_cell.length_b   1.000
_cell.length_c   1.000
_cell.angle_alpha   90.00
_cell.angle_beta   90.00
_cell.angle_gamma   90.00
#
_symmetry.space_group_name_H-M   'P 1'
#
loop_
_entity.id
_entity.type
_entity.pdbx_description
1 polymer ?
#
loop_
_entity_poly.entity_id
_entity_poly.type
_entity_poly.pdbx_seq_one_letter_code
_entity_poly.pdbx_strand_id
1 'polypeptide(L)'
;MSKPKARLPQAQGTGIYKKDTIRDVAESLGITGLSDNVASSLASDVEYRIHQVIEEAARFMRHARRATMTTSDIDLALRVLNIEPLYGHAPHNPPTFRRALPFPQLPAAGPVYFVEDEEIDFDRVLREDKITLPKGVSFTAHWLAVEGVQPLIPENPPAIPRDEAPDPTKTQIAGNAPPSPGRTNANAKKQQQQQQLVKQVLSRELQLYYTRLTSSLLPPSTSDHAKRTAALASLRNDAGLQALLPYLIRWIGEGVVSALKEGAQSENDGKMLEVLMDVISAIMDNTTLFVEPYLHQILPPILSTLLHASLPPTHSVQLRTSASQSLSRILTQHSTTYPSLSPRIMKTLLLALIGEGKSRGTREGAIRGLIGVGKEAVRKGLVEGGGAKVVGGECATSARGTEPLVDAAMHAFGVLQPPSDMPETADAELVTTLREALGDFFAERLAGDRAWAVGVLTGTST
;
A
#
# COMPACT_ATOMS: atom_id res chain seq x y z
N MET A 1 63.60 28.48 -67.00
CA MET A 1 62.27 27.85 -66.97
C MET A 1 62.32 26.61 -66.10
N SER A 2 61.62 26.61 -64.97
CA SER A 2 61.15 25.37 -64.32
C SER A 2 59.95 25.74 -63.46
N LYS A 3 58.75 25.32 -63.88
CA LYS A 3 57.52 25.56 -63.12
C LYS A 3 57.55 24.65 -61.88
N PRO A 4 57.22 25.15 -60.68
CA PRO A 4 57.02 24.28 -59.53
C PRO A 4 55.78 23.40 -59.77
N LYS A 5 55.95 22.09 -59.64
CA LYS A 5 54.86 21.10 -59.69
C LYS A 5 53.85 21.41 -58.58
N ALA A 6 52.58 21.59 -58.97
CA ALA A 6 51.47 21.74 -58.03
C ALA A 6 51.37 20.47 -57.16
N ARG A 7 51.47 20.66 -55.84
CA ARG A 7 51.25 19.61 -54.84
C ARG A 7 49.75 19.31 -54.82
N LEU A 8 49.36 18.10 -55.23
CA LEU A 8 47.98 17.61 -55.09
C LEU A 8 47.55 17.72 -53.62
N PRO A 9 46.30 18.12 -53.33
CA PRO A 9 45.81 18.20 -51.97
C PRO A 9 45.85 16.78 -51.37
N GLN A 10 46.66 16.60 -50.32
CA GLN A 10 46.57 15.41 -49.48
C GLN A 10 45.19 15.45 -48.82
N ALA A 11 44.32 14.50 -49.20
CA ALA A 11 43.11 14.23 -48.46
C ALA A 11 43.51 13.84 -47.03
N GLN A 12 43.38 14.77 -46.09
CA GLN A 12 43.49 14.45 -44.68
C GLN A 12 42.28 13.59 -44.33
N GLY A 13 42.48 12.27 -44.19
CA GLY A 13 41.46 11.36 -43.70
C GLY A 13 41.07 11.77 -42.27
N THR A 14 39.81 12.15 -42.08
CA THR A 14 39.26 12.65 -40.81
C THR A 14 38.65 11.58 -39.92
N GLY A 15 38.64 10.32 -40.37
CA GLY A 15 38.04 9.18 -39.65
C GLY A 15 38.98 8.50 -38.66
N ILE A 16 38.40 7.83 -37.67
CA ILE A 16 39.11 6.98 -36.70
C ILE A 16 39.44 5.62 -37.34
N TYR A 17 38.68 5.19 -38.34
CA TYR A 17 38.89 3.91 -39.01
C TYR A 17 40.17 3.90 -39.86
N LYS A 18 41.05 2.92 -39.63
CA LYS A 18 42.37 2.89 -40.25
C LYS A 18 42.30 2.46 -41.71
N LYS A 19 42.96 3.23 -42.59
CA LYS A 19 43.11 2.88 -44.01
C LYS A 19 43.86 1.56 -44.25
N ASP A 20 44.73 1.15 -43.32
CA ASP A 20 45.50 -0.08 -43.43
C ASP A 20 44.58 -1.31 -43.39
N THR A 21 43.53 -1.30 -42.56
CA THR A 21 42.53 -2.38 -42.50
C THR A 21 41.82 -2.61 -43.83
N ILE A 22 41.61 -1.55 -44.61
CA ILE A 22 41.03 -1.66 -45.96
C ILE A 22 42.01 -2.25 -46.96
N ARG A 23 43.30 -1.92 -46.83
CA ARG A 23 44.34 -2.54 -47.65
C ARG A 23 44.46 -4.03 -47.34
N ASP A 24 44.41 -4.42 -46.07
CA ASP A 24 44.43 -5.83 -45.65
C ASP A 24 43.28 -6.62 -46.29
N VAL A 25 42.06 -6.06 -46.31
CA VAL A 25 40.90 -6.69 -46.98
C VAL A 25 41.08 -6.72 -48.50
N ALA A 26 41.61 -5.67 -49.13
CA ALA A 26 41.87 -5.64 -50.56
C ALA A 26 42.93 -6.67 -50.99
N GLU A 27 43.99 -6.83 -50.19
CA GLU A 27 45.04 -7.83 -50.40
C GLU A 27 44.50 -9.26 -50.22
N SER A 28 43.57 -9.49 -49.29
CA SER A 28 42.89 -10.78 -49.14
C SER A 28 42.09 -11.20 -50.38
N LEU A 29 41.64 -10.22 -51.17
CA LEU A 29 40.98 -10.43 -52.47
C LEU A 29 41.96 -10.49 -53.65
N GLY A 30 43.26 -10.38 -53.42
CA GLY A 30 44.31 -10.38 -54.44
C GLY A 30 44.52 -9.04 -55.16
N ILE A 31 43.96 -7.94 -54.65
CA ILE A 31 44.11 -6.60 -55.24
C ILE A 31 45.36 -5.93 -54.66
N THR A 32 46.49 -6.09 -55.34
CA THR A 32 47.75 -5.46 -54.93
C THR A 32 47.87 -4.04 -55.52
N GLY A 33 47.96 -3.02 -54.66
CA GLY A 33 48.22 -1.62 -55.08
C GLY A 33 47.05 -0.64 -55.02
N LEU A 34 46.22 -0.71 -53.96
CA LEU A 34 45.13 0.24 -53.73
C LEU A 34 45.65 1.66 -53.45
N SER A 35 45.14 2.66 -54.18
CA SER A 35 45.56 4.06 -53.96
C SER A 35 45.13 4.58 -52.58
N ASP A 36 45.98 5.39 -51.96
CA ASP A 36 45.75 5.98 -50.63
C ASP A 36 44.47 6.79 -50.52
N ASN A 37 44.08 7.49 -51.58
CA ASN A 37 42.85 8.28 -51.61
C ASN A 37 41.62 7.38 -51.55
N VAL A 38 41.59 6.28 -52.32
CA VAL A 38 40.47 5.33 -52.32
C VAL A 38 40.36 4.62 -50.97
N ALA A 39 41.49 4.18 -50.41
CA ALA A 39 41.52 3.55 -49.09
C ALA A 39 41.01 4.51 -48.00
N SER A 40 41.40 5.79 -48.05
CA SER A 40 40.94 6.79 -47.11
C SER A 40 39.45 7.10 -47.24
N SER A 41 38.92 7.24 -48.46
CA SER A 41 37.50 7.51 -48.67
C SER A 41 36.62 6.33 -48.26
N LEU A 42 37.04 5.10 -48.57
CA LEU A 42 36.31 3.89 -48.17
C LEU A 42 36.33 3.71 -46.64
N ALA A 43 37.42 4.09 -45.96
CA ALA A 43 37.48 4.05 -44.49
C ALA A 43 36.42 4.96 -43.86
N SER A 44 36.27 6.17 -44.39
CA SER A 44 35.24 7.10 -43.92
C SER A 44 33.82 6.60 -44.17
N ASP A 45 33.56 5.94 -45.30
CA ASP A 45 32.24 5.35 -45.59
C ASP A 45 31.93 4.15 -44.65
N VAL A 46 32.89 3.26 -44.43
CA VAL A 46 32.74 2.14 -43.48
C VAL A 46 32.46 2.66 -42.07
N GLU A 47 33.17 3.68 -41.62
CA GLU A 47 32.93 4.31 -40.33
C GLU A 47 31.52 4.92 -40.22
N TYR A 48 31.03 5.56 -41.28
CA TYR A 48 29.66 6.06 -41.34
C TYR A 48 28.63 4.93 -41.22
N ARG A 49 28.84 3.81 -41.93
CA ARG A 49 27.96 2.62 -41.84
C ARG A 49 27.95 1.99 -40.45
N ILE A 50 29.11 1.93 -39.78
CA ILE A 50 29.20 1.43 -38.40
C ILE A 50 28.37 2.31 -37.45
N HIS A 51 28.51 3.64 -37.55
CA HIS A 51 27.69 4.56 -36.75
C HIS A 51 26.20 4.40 -37.03
N GLN A 52 25.80 4.25 -38.30
CA GLN A 52 24.40 4.01 -38.68
C GLN A 52 23.81 2.77 -38.00
N VAL A 53 24.56 1.65 -37.98
CA VAL A 53 24.12 0.42 -37.29
C VAL A 53 24.04 0.63 -35.78
N ILE A 54 25.03 1.28 -35.17
CA ILE A 54 25.06 1.54 -33.73
C ILE A 54 23.90 2.45 -33.30
N GLU A 55 23.57 3.47 -34.08
CA GLU A 55 22.46 4.37 -33.80
C GLU A 55 21.11 3.64 -33.83
N GLU A 56 20.87 2.78 -34.81
CA GLU A 56 19.66 1.95 -34.87
C GLU A 56 19.61 0.97 -33.68
N ALA A 57 20.71 0.29 -33.37
CA ALA A 57 20.80 -0.61 -32.22
C ALA A 57 20.54 0.12 -30.89
N ALA A 58 21.04 1.35 -30.74
CA ALA A 58 20.80 2.18 -29.56
C ALA A 58 19.31 2.54 -29.39
N ARG A 59 18.56 2.70 -30.49
CA ARG A 59 17.09 2.87 -30.41
C ARG A 59 16.44 1.62 -29.87
N PHE A 60 16.78 0.43 -30.37
CA PHE A 60 16.26 -0.84 -29.85
C PHE A 60 16.55 -1.03 -28.35
N MET A 61 17.77 -0.73 -27.91
CA MET A 61 18.16 -0.78 -26.50
C MET A 61 17.27 0.14 -25.63
N ARG A 62 17.06 1.39 -26.07
CA ARG A 62 16.21 2.36 -25.35
C ARG A 62 14.74 1.93 -25.34
N HIS A 63 14.22 1.42 -26.45
CA HIS A 63 12.86 0.89 -26.53
C HIS A 63 12.66 -0.35 -25.65
N ALA A 64 13.70 -1.16 -25.46
CA ALA A 64 13.73 -2.28 -24.53
C ALA A 64 13.90 -1.87 -23.06
N ARG A 65 13.99 -0.56 -22.75
CA ARG A 65 14.22 0.00 -21.41
C ARG A 65 15.49 -0.54 -20.73
N ARG A 66 16.52 -0.83 -21.51
CA ARG A 66 17.83 -1.27 -21.03
C ARG A 66 18.86 -0.14 -21.15
N ALA A 67 19.87 -0.18 -20.29
CA ALA A 67 21.03 0.73 -20.37
C ALA A 67 22.25 0.07 -21.05
N THR A 68 22.21 -1.24 -21.25
CA THR A 68 23.27 -2.03 -21.87
C THR A 68 22.80 -2.58 -23.22
N MET A 69 23.60 -2.33 -24.26
CA MET A 69 23.36 -2.88 -25.60
C MET A 69 23.79 -4.34 -25.64
N THR A 70 22.99 -5.17 -26.31
CA THR A 70 23.21 -6.61 -26.46
C THR A 70 23.38 -6.96 -27.95
N THR A 71 23.90 -8.15 -28.26
CA THR A 71 24.03 -8.62 -29.65
C THR A 71 22.67 -8.64 -30.38
N SER A 72 21.59 -8.95 -29.66
CA SER A 72 20.23 -8.93 -30.21
C SER A 72 19.78 -7.55 -30.70
N ASP A 73 20.27 -6.46 -30.09
CA ASP A 73 19.93 -5.10 -30.53
C ASP A 73 20.60 -4.77 -31.89
N ILE A 74 21.81 -5.31 -32.11
CA ILE A 74 22.56 -5.19 -33.36
C ILE A 74 21.91 -6.05 -34.44
N ASP A 75 21.50 -7.28 -34.13
CA ASP A 75 20.81 -8.16 -35.08
C ASP A 75 19.51 -7.54 -35.61
N LEU A 76 18.76 -6.86 -34.73
CA LEU A 76 17.57 -6.11 -35.11
C LEU A 76 17.90 -4.90 -35.97
N ALA A 77 18.99 -4.18 -35.66
CA ALA A 77 19.47 -3.06 -36.47
C ALA A 77 19.87 -3.50 -37.88
N LEU A 78 20.61 -4.61 -38.01
CA LEU A 78 21.00 -5.18 -39.30
C LEU A 78 19.76 -5.56 -40.14
N ARG A 79 18.77 -6.18 -39.51
CA ARG A 79 17.52 -6.54 -40.18
C ARG A 79 16.75 -5.31 -40.70
N VAL A 80 16.68 -4.23 -39.92
CA VAL A 80 16.00 -2.99 -40.35
C VAL A 80 16.74 -2.28 -41.47
N LEU A 81 18.07 -2.30 -41.43
CA LEU A 81 18.91 -1.71 -42.47
C LEU A 81 19.03 -2.60 -43.72
N ASN A 82 18.36 -3.76 -43.76
CA ASN A 82 18.44 -4.77 -44.82
C ASN A 82 19.86 -5.25 -45.07
N ILE A 83 20.66 -5.36 -44.01
CA ILE A 83 22.00 -5.95 -44.02
C ILE A 83 21.85 -7.44 -43.68
N GLU A 84 22.67 -8.27 -44.32
CA GLU A 84 22.70 -9.71 -44.06
C GLU A 84 22.98 -10.02 -42.57
N PRO A 85 22.28 -10.99 -41.97
CA PRO A 85 22.46 -11.32 -40.56
C PRO A 85 23.82 -11.95 -40.29
N LEU A 86 24.46 -11.53 -39.19
CA LEU A 86 25.73 -12.07 -38.73
C LEU A 86 25.49 -13.18 -37.69
N TYR A 87 25.72 -14.43 -38.09
CA TYR A 87 25.54 -15.60 -37.21
C TYR A 87 26.78 -15.87 -36.34
N GLY A 88 26.58 -16.58 -35.23
CA GLY A 88 27.68 -17.00 -34.34
C GLY A 88 28.00 -16.04 -33.20
N HIS A 89 27.24 -14.95 -33.03
CA HIS A 89 27.44 -13.97 -31.96
C HIS A 89 26.38 -14.08 -30.87
N ALA A 90 26.62 -14.94 -29.88
CA ALA A 90 25.72 -15.12 -28.75
C ALA A 90 26.30 -14.54 -27.45
N PRO A 91 25.47 -13.96 -26.55
CA PRO A 91 25.94 -13.36 -25.31
C PRO A 91 26.53 -14.38 -24.32
N HIS A 92 26.23 -15.67 -24.49
CA HIS A 92 26.71 -16.75 -23.64
C HIS A 92 28.09 -17.29 -24.05
N ASN A 93 28.59 -16.94 -25.24
CA ASN A 93 29.91 -17.36 -25.71
C ASN A 93 30.65 -16.18 -26.37
N PRO A 94 31.25 -15.27 -25.58
CA PRO A 94 31.97 -14.13 -26.12
C PRO A 94 33.26 -14.59 -26.85
N PRO A 95 33.55 -14.10 -28.06
CA PRO A 95 34.75 -14.50 -28.79
C PRO A 95 36.02 -14.00 -28.09
N THR A 96 37.04 -14.85 -28.05
CA THR A 96 38.33 -14.53 -27.45
C THR A 96 39.32 -14.12 -28.54
N PHE A 97 39.83 -12.89 -28.49
CA PHE A 97 40.82 -12.39 -29.44
C PHE A 97 42.24 -12.68 -28.95
N ARG A 98 43.06 -13.34 -29.76
CA ARG A 98 44.48 -13.58 -29.51
C ARG A 98 45.36 -12.84 -30.50
N ARG A 99 46.53 -12.39 -30.04
CA ARG A 99 47.53 -11.74 -30.88
C ARG A 99 48.45 -12.80 -31.51
N ALA A 100 48.59 -12.78 -32.83
CA ALA A 100 49.52 -13.64 -33.53
C ALA A 100 50.97 -13.29 -33.19
N LEU A 101 51.85 -14.28 -33.19
CA LEU A 101 53.28 -14.06 -33.04
C LEU A 101 53.83 -13.36 -34.29
N PRO A 102 54.78 -12.41 -34.16
CA PRO A 102 55.39 -11.75 -35.30
C PRO A 102 56.03 -12.77 -36.24
N PHE A 103 55.75 -12.70 -37.54
CA PHE A 103 56.42 -13.54 -38.53
C PHE A 103 57.90 -13.14 -38.63
N PRO A 104 58.85 -14.07 -38.36
CA PRO A 104 60.27 -13.73 -38.38
C PRO A 104 60.79 -13.31 -39.77
N GLN A 105 60.06 -13.63 -40.85
CA GLN A 105 60.43 -13.33 -42.23
C GLN A 105 59.88 -11.98 -42.74
N LEU A 106 58.92 -11.35 -42.06
CA LEU A 106 58.41 -10.01 -42.39
C LEU A 106 58.29 -9.15 -41.11
N PRO A 107 59.40 -8.52 -40.67
CA PRO A 107 59.42 -7.68 -39.46
C PRO A 107 58.56 -6.40 -39.56
N ALA A 108 58.08 -6.06 -40.76
CA ALA A 108 57.28 -4.87 -41.04
C ALA A 108 55.76 -5.11 -40.98
N ALA A 109 55.31 -6.35 -40.79
CA ALA A 109 53.89 -6.64 -40.60
C ALA A 109 53.42 -6.14 -39.22
N GLY A 110 52.35 -5.35 -39.19
CA GLY A 110 51.76 -4.83 -37.96
C GLY A 110 51.19 -5.94 -37.06
N PRO A 111 50.68 -5.59 -35.86
CA PRO A 111 50.11 -6.57 -34.95
C PRO A 111 48.81 -7.17 -35.54
N VAL A 112 48.82 -8.48 -35.80
CA VAL A 112 47.65 -9.24 -36.27
C VAL A 112 46.94 -9.89 -35.08
N TYR A 113 45.62 -9.78 -35.04
CA TYR A 113 44.76 -10.45 -34.06
C TYR A 113 43.86 -11.44 -34.79
N PHE A 114 43.60 -12.59 -34.17
CA PHE A 114 42.69 -13.61 -34.68
C PHE A 114 41.72 -14.04 -33.58
N VAL A 115 40.54 -14.52 -33.98
CA VAL A 115 39.59 -15.15 -33.07
C VAL A 115 40.07 -16.56 -32.81
N GLU A 116 40.26 -16.92 -31.54
CA GLU A 116 40.60 -18.29 -31.17
C GLU A 116 39.43 -19.23 -31.50
N ASP A 117 39.73 -20.28 -32.27
CA ASP A 117 38.79 -21.34 -32.58
C ASP A 117 39.12 -22.55 -31.68
N GLU A 118 38.27 -22.80 -30.69
CA GLU A 118 38.42 -23.94 -29.77
C GLU A 118 37.69 -25.15 -30.36
N GLU A 119 38.42 -26.22 -30.65
CA GLU A 119 37.83 -27.48 -31.10
C GLU A 119 37.04 -28.13 -29.95
N ILE A 120 35.74 -28.29 -30.15
CA ILE A 120 34.83 -28.88 -29.14
C ILE A 120 34.56 -30.34 -29.48
N ASP A 121 34.79 -31.23 -28.51
CA ASP A 121 34.40 -32.64 -28.61
C ASP A 121 32.88 -32.81 -28.46
N PHE A 122 32.23 -33.35 -29.49
CA PHE A 122 30.78 -33.57 -29.49
C PHE A 122 30.33 -34.53 -28.37
N ASP A 123 31.15 -35.52 -28.00
CA ASP A 123 30.82 -36.45 -26.93
C ASP A 123 30.75 -35.75 -25.56
N ARG A 124 31.51 -34.66 -25.39
CA ARG A 124 31.48 -33.83 -24.18
C ARG A 124 30.21 -33.00 -24.11
N VAL A 125 29.82 -32.37 -25.22
CA VAL A 125 28.60 -31.55 -25.31
C VAL A 125 27.35 -32.39 -25.09
N LEU A 126 27.30 -33.60 -25.67
CA LEU A 126 26.15 -34.51 -25.51
C LEU A 126 25.99 -35.02 -24.06
N ARG A 127 27.07 -35.06 -23.27
CA ARG A 127 27.04 -35.47 -21.86
C ARG A 127 26.77 -34.29 -20.91
N GLU A 128 26.81 -33.06 -21.40
CA GLU A 128 26.62 -31.87 -20.58
C GLU A 128 25.13 -31.63 -20.30
N ASP A 129 24.61 -32.37 -19.32
CA ASP A 129 23.22 -32.26 -18.89
C ASP A 129 23.09 -31.32 -17.69
N LYS A 130 22.64 -30.08 -17.96
CA LYS A 130 21.47 -29.42 -17.33
C LYS A 130 21.52 -27.91 -17.51
N ILE A 131 20.62 -27.42 -18.37
CA ILE A 131 20.25 -26.00 -18.38
C ILE A 131 19.44 -25.73 -17.11
N THR A 132 19.93 -24.86 -16.23
CA THR A 132 19.17 -24.41 -15.07
C THR A 132 18.11 -23.41 -15.51
N LEU A 133 16.84 -23.79 -15.39
CA LEU A 133 15.74 -22.88 -15.67
C LEU A 133 15.61 -21.89 -14.50
N PRO A 134 15.74 -20.57 -14.74
CA PRO A 134 15.46 -19.59 -13.71
C PRO A 134 13.98 -19.68 -13.30
N LYS A 135 13.68 -19.25 -12.07
CA LYS A 135 12.28 -19.12 -11.62
C LYS A 135 11.55 -18.15 -12.54
N GLY A 136 10.25 -18.41 -12.74
CA GLY A 136 9.38 -17.51 -13.50
C GLY A 136 9.32 -16.11 -12.89
N VAL A 137 8.84 -15.15 -13.68
CA VAL A 137 8.72 -13.75 -13.25
C VAL A 137 7.64 -13.63 -12.16
N SER A 138 8.01 -13.05 -11.02
CA SER A 138 7.09 -12.69 -9.93
C SER A 138 7.31 -11.25 -9.52
N PHE A 139 6.28 -10.58 -9.00
CA PHE A 139 6.41 -9.22 -8.45
C PHE A 139 6.23 -9.23 -6.93
N THR A 140 6.92 -8.31 -6.26
CA THR A 140 6.80 -8.07 -4.81
C THR A 140 6.50 -6.58 -4.60
N ALA A 141 5.36 -6.26 -4.00
CA ALA A 141 4.96 -4.89 -3.72
C ALA A 141 5.34 -4.48 -2.29
N HIS A 142 5.78 -3.24 -2.13
CA HIS A 142 6.02 -2.61 -0.83
C HIS A 142 5.70 -1.12 -0.90
N TRP A 143 5.53 -0.48 0.26
CA TRP A 143 5.31 0.96 0.34
C TRP A 143 6.62 1.73 0.15
N LEU A 144 6.77 2.39 -0.99
CA LEU A 144 7.91 3.27 -1.25
C LEU A 144 7.82 4.57 -0.44
N ALA A 145 6.62 5.13 -0.29
CA ALA A 145 6.38 6.35 0.47
C ALA A 145 4.96 6.34 1.07
N VAL A 146 4.83 6.93 2.26
CA VAL A 146 3.56 7.21 2.93
C VAL A 146 3.58 8.70 3.27
N GLU A 147 2.62 9.48 2.76
CA GLU A 147 2.57 10.94 2.94
C GLU A 147 3.88 11.66 2.55
N GLY A 148 4.52 11.18 1.46
CA GLY A 148 5.78 11.74 0.95
C GLY A 148 7.02 11.36 1.76
N VAL A 149 6.89 10.58 2.83
CA VAL A 149 8.01 10.08 3.64
C VAL A 149 8.25 8.60 3.31
N GLN A 150 9.51 8.27 3.00
CA GLN A 150 9.91 6.89 2.74
C GLN A 150 10.02 6.11 4.05
N PRO A 151 9.25 5.01 4.24
CA PRO A 151 9.36 4.19 5.44
C PRO A 151 10.67 3.39 5.44
N LEU A 152 11.25 3.21 6.62
CA LEU A 152 12.48 2.44 6.83
C LEU A 152 12.19 0.93 6.86
N ILE A 153 11.90 0.37 5.68
CA ILE A 153 11.77 -1.06 5.44
C ILE A 153 13.00 -1.58 4.67
N PRO A 154 13.36 -2.88 4.78
CA PRO A 154 14.53 -3.45 4.11
C PRO A 154 14.56 -3.23 2.59
N GLU A 155 13.40 -3.14 1.97
CA GLU A 155 13.22 -2.96 0.53
C GLU A 155 13.49 -1.52 0.07
N ASN A 156 13.39 -0.55 0.99
CA ASN A 156 13.66 0.86 0.70
C ASN A 156 15.13 1.18 0.96
N PRO A 157 15.75 2.08 0.14
CA PRO A 157 17.10 2.54 0.40
C PRO A 157 17.18 3.19 1.79
N PRO A 158 18.33 3.05 2.49
CA PRO A 158 18.55 3.81 3.71
C PRO A 158 18.50 5.30 3.40
N ALA A 159 17.99 6.09 4.34
CA ALA A 159 17.99 7.54 4.21
C ALA A 159 19.43 7.99 3.94
N ILE A 160 19.67 8.53 2.75
CA ILE A 160 20.94 9.14 2.39
C ILE A 160 21.17 10.21 3.46
N PRO A 161 22.27 10.17 4.23
CA PRO A 161 22.62 11.29 5.09
C PRO A 161 22.62 12.52 4.18
N ARG A 162 21.70 13.47 4.43
CA ARG A 162 21.89 14.79 3.87
C ARG A 162 23.25 15.21 4.43
N ASP A 163 24.24 15.36 3.56
CA ASP A 163 25.42 16.14 3.89
C ASP A 163 24.87 17.51 4.30
N GLU A 164 24.69 17.69 5.60
CA GLU A 164 24.53 19.00 6.18
C GLU A 164 25.79 19.73 5.73
N ALA A 165 25.63 20.64 4.78
CA ALA A 165 26.65 21.61 4.46
C ALA A 165 27.16 22.14 5.82
N PRO A 166 28.49 22.11 6.07
CA PRO A 166 29.01 22.37 7.40
C PRO A 166 28.66 23.81 7.79
N ASP A 167 27.67 23.96 8.67
CA ASP A 167 27.36 25.21 9.36
C ASP A 167 28.54 25.49 10.31
N PRO A 168 29.34 26.55 10.11
CA PRO A 168 30.58 26.76 10.87
C PRO A 168 30.34 27.36 12.27
N THR A 169 29.20 27.08 12.91
CA THR A 169 28.79 27.77 14.15
C THR A 169 28.24 26.86 15.25
N LYS A 170 28.73 25.62 15.36
CA LYS A 170 28.61 24.85 16.61
C LYS A 170 29.91 24.15 17.00
N THR A 171 30.86 24.96 17.44
CA THR A 171 31.76 24.55 18.53
C THR A 171 30.89 24.21 19.74
N GLN A 172 30.95 22.97 20.24
CA GLN A 172 31.36 22.69 21.63
C GLN A 172 31.19 21.23 22.08
N ILE A 173 32.29 20.76 22.68
CA ILE A 173 32.43 19.83 23.81
C ILE A 173 32.39 18.33 23.47
N ALA A 174 33.60 17.81 23.25
CA ALA A 174 33.96 16.43 23.48
C ALA A 174 33.89 16.11 24.99
N GLY A 175 33.04 15.15 25.36
CA GLY A 175 33.01 14.51 26.66
C GLY A 175 33.04 13.00 26.47
N ASN A 176 34.16 12.38 26.87
CA ASN A 176 34.38 10.93 26.86
C ASN A 176 33.35 10.17 27.71
N ALA A 177 32.71 9.15 27.13
CA ALA A 177 32.18 8.00 27.86
C ALA A 177 32.24 6.74 26.97
N PRO A 178 32.76 5.59 27.46
CA PRO A 178 32.89 4.37 26.66
C PRO A 178 31.55 3.62 26.49
N PRO A 179 31.34 2.89 25.37
CA PRO A 179 30.10 2.17 25.12
C PRO A 179 30.11 0.80 25.82
N SER A 180 29.04 0.48 26.54
CA SER A 180 28.73 -0.90 26.96
C SER A 180 27.57 -1.45 26.11
N PRO A 181 27.60 -2.75 25.72
CA PRO A 181 26.64 -3.32 24.78
C PRO A 181 25.41 -3.86 25.51
N GLY A 182 24.24 -3.25 25.28
CA GLY A 182 22.95 -3.73 25.78
C GLY A 182 21.97 -3.93 24.63
N ARG A 183 21.77 -5.19 24.23
CA ARG A 183 20.66 -5.60 23.35
C ARG A 183 19.33 -5.32 24.05
N THR A 184 18.38 -4.67 23.36
CA THR A 184 16.98 -5.11 23.19
C THR A 184 16.10 -4.01 22.56
N ASN A 185 15.13 -4.46 21.75
CA ASN A 185 13.94 -3.75 21.24
C ASN A 185 14.05 -2.96 19.92
N ALA A 186 14.28 -3.71 18.83
CA ALA A 186 14.09 -3.25 17.45
C ALA A 186 12.61 -3.04 17.05
N ASN A 187 11.63 -3.50 17.84
CA ASN A 187 10.21 -3.43 17.49
C ASN A 187 9.48 -2.16 17.98
N ALA A 188 10.04 -1.40 18.91
CA ALA A 188 9.41 -0.15 19.39
C ALA A 188 9.83 1.08 18.55
N LYS A 189 11.01 1.07 17.94
CA LYS A 189 11.52 2.20 17.15
C LYS A 189 10.87 2.35 15.77
N LYS A 190 10.27 1.28 15.20
CA LYS A 190 9.56 1.37 13.92
C LYS A 190 8.25 2.17 14.01
N GLN A 191 7.60 2.23 15.18
CA GLN A 191 6.37 3.03 15.36
C GLN A 191 6.63 4.47 15.80
N GLN A 192 7.73 4.76 16.50
CA GLN A 192 8.00 6.13 16.99
C GLN A 192 8.52 7.09 15.91
N GLN A 193 9.11 6.61 14.81
CA GLN A 193 9.55 7.50 13.73
C GLN A 193 8.45 7.83 12.70
N GLN A 194 7.36 7.08 12.66
CA GLN A 194 6.17 7.46 11.90
C GLN A 194 5.44 8.67 12.51
N GLN A 195 5.76 9.03 13.77
CA GLN A 195 5.21 10.18 14.49
C GLN A 195 6.05 11.46 14.38
N GLN A 196 7.18 11.44 13.67
CA GLN A 196 7.66 12.70 13.09
C GLN A 196 6.78 13.02 11.89
N LEU A 197 5.52 13.37 12.19
CA LEU A 197 4.67 14.14 11.31
C LEU A 197 5.53 15.37 11.00
N VAL A 198 6.18 15.36 9.83
CA VAL A 198 6.69 16.57 9.21
C VAL A 198 5.57 17.56 9.42
N LYS A 199 5.80 18.59 10.24
CA LYS A 199 4.79 19.63 10.48
C LYS A 199 4.42 20.11 9.09
N GLN A 200 3.34 19.58 8.52
CA GLN A 200 2.92 19.95 7.19
C GLN A 200 2.72 21.44 7.31
N VAL A 201 3.57 22.19 6.62
CA VAL A 201 3.62 23.64 6.74
C VAL A 201 2.32 24.12 6.11
N LEU A 202 1.29 24.20 6.95
CA LEU A 202 -0.04 24.51 6.52
C LEU A 202 -0.06 25.97 6.07
N SER A 203 -0.53 26.23 4.85
CA SER A 203 -0.67 27.59 4.35
C SER A 203 -1.60 28.41 5.24
N ARG A 204 -1.43 29.74 5.23
CA ARG A 204 -2.30 30.63 6.02
C ARG A 204 -3.78 30.46 5.65
N GLU A 205 -4.08 30.28 4.37
CA GLU A 205 -5.43 30.03 3.87
C GLU A 205 -6.02 28.72 4.41
N LEU A 206 -5.23 27.63 4.41
CA LEU A 206 -5.70 26.36 4.95
C LEU A 206 -5.90 26.40 6.47
N GLN A 207 -5.09 27.16 7.20
CA GLN A 207 -5.30 27.40 8.63
C GLN A 207 -6.61 28.16 8.90
N LEU A 208 -6.89 29.21 8.11
CA LEU A 208 -8.12 29.99 8.21
C LEU A 208 -9.34 29.13 7.83
N TYR A 209 -9.22 28.32 6.78
CA TYR A 209 -10.24 27.37 6.37
C TYR A 209 -10.51 26.36 7.50
N TYR A 210 -9.48 25.72 8.04
CA TYR A 210 -9.59 24.78 9.15
C TYR A 210 -10.31 25.41 10.35
N THR A 211 -9.90 26.63 10.75
CA THR A 211 -10.50 27.34 11.88
C THR A 211 -11.99 27.60 11.65
N ARG A 212 -12.37 28.10 10.46
CA ARG A 212 -13.77 28.36 10.07
C ARG A 212 -14.58 27.07 9.98
N LEU A 213 -13.98 25.99 9.49
CA LEU A 213 -14.60 24.68 9.36
C LEU A 213 -14.93 24.13 10.75
N THR A 214 -13.93 24.06 11.65
CA THR A 214 -14.15 23.56 13.02
C THR A 214 -15.14 24.44 13.78
N SER A 215 -15.08 25.77 13.66
CA SER A 215 -16.02 26.66 14.36
C SER A 215 -17.45 26.53 13.86
N SER A 216 -17.65 26.19 12.58
CA SER A 216 -18.98 25.97 12.00
C SER A 216 -19.57 24.59 12.32
N LEU A 217 -18.72 23.64 12.75
CA LEU A 217 -19.10 22.30 13.16
C LEU A 217 -19.37 22.23 14.68
N LEU A 218 -18.67 23.01 15.51
CA LEU A 218 -19.02 23.09 16.93
C LEU A 218 -20.46 23.60 17.09
N PRO A 219 -21.25 23.05 18.03
CA PRO A 219 -22.66 23.35 18.14
C PRO A 219 -22.90 24.82 18.48
N PRO A 220 -23.66 25.59 17.67
CA PRO A 220 -24.15 26.89 18.08
C PRO A 220 -25.68 26.87 18.21
N SER A 221 -26.20 27.92 18.85
CA SER A 221 -27.61 28.34 18.84
C SER A 221 -28.33 28.04 17.52
N THR A 222 -29.60 27.64 17.61
CA THR A 222 -30.57 27.17 16.60
C THR A 222 -30.57 27.79 15.18
N SER A 223 -29.80 28.85 14.91
CA SER A 223 -29.71 29.57 13.63
C SER A 223 -28.66 29.04 12.62
N ASP A 224 -27.79 28.08 12.98
CA ASP A 224 -26.60 27.75 12.17
C ASP A 224 -26.61 26.38 11.44
N HIS A 225 -27.75 25.68 11.37
CA HIS A 225 -27.86 24.36 10.70
C HIS A 225 -27.44 24.35 9.22
N ALA A 226 -27.67 25.45 8.50
CA ALA A 226 -27.25 25.57 7.10
C ALA A 226 -25.73 25.58 6.94
N LYS A 227 -25.01 26.27 7.86
CA LYS A 227 -23.54 26.33 7.86
C LYS A 227 -22.93 24.96 8.17
N ARG A 228 -23.51 24.22 9.13
CA ARG A 228 -23.09 22.84 9.44
C ARG A 228 -23.27 21.92 8.24
N THR A 229 -24.39 22.00 7.55
CA THR A 229 -24.67 21.17 6.37
C THR A 229 -23.69 21.47 5.24
N ALA A 230 -23.39 22.76 5.00
CA ALA A 230 -22.38 23.17 4.02
C ALA A 230 -20.96 22.70 4.40
N ALA A 231 -20.59 22.77 5.69
CA ALA A 231 -19.32 22.28 6.20
C ALA A 231 -19.16 20.76 6.01
N LEU A 232 -20.20 19.97 6.33
CA LEU A 232 -20.21 18.53 6.09
C LEU A 232 -20.16 18.18 4.60
N ALA A 233 -20.86 18.93 3.75
CA ALA A 233 -20.80 18.75 2.30
C ALA A 233 -19.40 19.06 1.74
N SER A 234 -18.70 20.05 2.31
CA SER A 234 -17.31 20.36 1.96
C SER A 234 -16.39 19.19 2.34
N LEU A 235 -16.52 18.63 3.55
CA LEU A 235 -15.72 17.48 3.98
C LEU A 235 -15.91 16.24 3.09
N ARG A 236 -17.12 16.03 2.56
CA ARG A 236 -17.45 14.87 1.70
C ARG A 236 -16.85 14.96 0.30
N ASN A 237 -16.70 16.16 -0.26
CA ASN A 237 -16.42 16.33 -1.69
C ASN A 237 -15.10 17.05 -1.99
N ASP A 238 -14.49 17.74 -1.02
CA ASP A 238 -13.29 18.53 -1.25
C ASP A 238 -12.03 17.66 -1.27
N ALA A 239 -11.26 17.78 -2.34
CA ALA A 239 -10.00 17.05 -2.56
C ALA A 239 -8.78 17.75 -1.93
N GLY A 240 -8.88 19.04 -1.59
CA GLY A 240 -7.78 19.83 -1.02
C GLY A 240 -7.48 19.55 0.45
N LEU A 241 -8.21 18.65 1.09
CA LEU A 241 -8.20 18.47 2.55
C LEU A 241 -7.17 17.45 3.05
N GLN A 242 -6.41 16.77 2.18
CA GLN A 242 -5.45 15.74 2.59
C GLN A 242 -4.42 16.27 3.62
N ALA A 243 -3.90 17.48 3.42
CA ALA A 243 -2.96 18.09 4.37
C ALA A 243 -3.60 18.49 5.71
N LEU A 244 -4.93 18.63 5.76
CA LEU A 244 -5.69 18.92 6.97
C LEU A 244 -6.14 17.65 7.71
N LEU A 245 -6.16 16.51 7.03
CA LEU A 245 -6.65 15.23 7.54
C LEU A 245 -6.02 14.82 8.90
N PRO A 246 -4.69 14.90 9.11
CA PRO A 246 -4.11 14.56 10.41
C PRO A 246 -4.62 15.45 11.55
N TYR A 247 -4.84 16.73 11.26
CA TYR A 247 -5.31 17.73 12.22
C TYR A 247 -6.79 17.52 12.54
N LEU A 248 -7.61 17.22 11.53
CA LEU A 248 -9.03 16.91 11.68
C LEU A 248 -9.23 15.64 12.52
N ILE A 249 -8.49 14.57 12.23
CA ILE A 249 -8.61 13.30 12.97
C ILE A 249 -8.20 13.48 14.43
N ARG A 250 -7.13 14.23 14.68
CA ARG A 250 -6.71 14.55 16.05
C ARG A 250 -7.74 15.42 16.77
N TRP A 251 -8.29 16.43 16.10
CA TRP A 251 -9.36 17.27 16.66
C TRP A 251 -10.61 16.46 17.01
N ILE A 252 -11.03 15.52 16.15
CA ILE A 252 -12.13 14.60 16.43
C ILE A 252 -11.83 13.74 17.65
N GLY A 253 -10.62 13.14 17.71
CA GLY A 253 -10.22 12.30 18.83
C GLY A 253 -10.19 13.04 20.17
N GLU A 254 -9.59 14.23 20.19
CA GLU A 254 -9.57 15.11 21.38
C GLU A 254 -10.99 15.56 21.77
N GLY A 255 -11.82 15.92 20.79
CA GLY A 255 -13.21 16.34 20.99
C GLY A 255 -14.09 15.25 21.59
N VAL A 256 -13.98 14.01 21.07
CA VAL A 256 -14.71 12.84 21.61
C VAL A 256 -14.25 12.55 23.03
N VAL A 257 -12.94 12.54 23.30
CA VAL A 257 -12.43 12.29 24.65
C VAL A 257 -12.87 13.38 25.63
N SER A 258 -12.89 14.64 25.22
CA SER A 258 -13.35 15.76 26.05
C SER A 258 -14.82 15.63 26.40
N ALA A 259 -15.69 15.36 25.41
CA ALA A 259 -17.12 15.21 25.63
C ALA A 259 -17.48 13.99 26.51
N LEU A 260 -16.62 12.96 26.54
CA LEU A 260 -16.82 11.75 27.35
C LEU A 260 -16.21 11.83 28.76
N LYS A 261 -15.32 12.79 29.04
CA LYS A 261 -14.56 12.87 30.31
C LYS A 261 -15.39 13.36 31.51
N GLU A 262 -16.40 14.19 31.28
CA GLU A 262 -17.19 14.81 32.36
C GLU A 262 -18.44 14.00 32.76
N GLY A 263 -18.61 12.79 32.18
CA GLY A 263 -19.84 12.02 32.27
C GLY A 263 -20.92 12.75 31.48
N ALA A 264 -21.16 12.31 30.25
CA ALA A 264 -22.03 12.99 29.28
C ALA A 264 -23.48 13.09 29.77
N GLN A 265 -23.75 14.04 30.67
CA GLN A 265 -25.06 14.35 31.24
C GLN A 265 -25.67 15.60 30.60
N SER A 266 -24.85 16.45 29.97
CA SER A 266 -25.31 17.65 29.28
C SER A 266 -25.79 17.30 27.87
N GLU A 267 -26.97 17.80 27.48
CA GLU A 267 -27.48 17.64 26.12
C GLU A 267 -26.56 18.25 25.05
N ASN A 268 -25.76 19.26 25.43
CA ASN A 268 -24.81 19.90 24.52
C ASN A 268 -23.66 18.97 24.13
N ASP A 269 -23.21 18.10 25.05
CA ASP A 269 -22.16 17.12 24.77
C ASP A 269 -22.67 16.01 23.85
N GLY A 270 -23.95 15.62 24.01
CA GLY A 270 -24.63 14.71 23.08
C GLY A 270 -24.66 15.26 21.66
N LYS A 271 -25.06 16.53 21.49
CA LYS A 271 -25.07 17.22 20.19
C LYS A 271 -23.66 17.36 19.60
N MET A 272 -22.66 17.64 20.41
CA MET A 272 -21.25 17.68 19.98
C MET A 272 -20.81 16.32 19.44
N LEU A 273 -21.08 15.23 20.16
CA LEU A 273 -20.75 13.87 19.73
C LEU A 273 -21.44 13.50 18.42
N GLU A 274 -22.70 13.90 18.23
CA GLU A 274 -23.41 13.67 16.96
C GLU A 274 -22.70 14.35 15.80
N VAL A 275 -22.29 15.62 15.97
CA VAL A 275 -21.54 16.32 14.92
C VAL A 275 -20.23 15.60 14.63
N LEU A 276 -19.50 15.18 15.66
CA LEU A 276 -18.22 14.49 15.47
C LEU A 276 -18.39 13.16 14.73
N MET A 277 -19.46 12.40 14.99
CA MET A 277 -19.76 11.17 14.25
C MET A 277 -20.19 11.45 12.80
N ASP A 278 -20.95 12.53 12.56
CA ASP A 278 -21.29 12.97 11.19
C ASP A 278 -20.05 13.38 10.40
N VAL A 279 -19.09 14.03 11.06
CA VAL A 279 -17.80 14.42 10.48
C VAL A 279 -16.98 13.19 10.10
N ILE A 280 -16.88 12.19 10.98
CA ILE A 280 -16.21 10.92 10.66
C ILE A 280 -16.88 10.28 9.44
N SER A 281 -18.20 10.20 9.43
CA SER A 281 -18.93 9.61 8.31
C SER A 281 -18.72 10.38 7.00
N ALA A 282 -18.67 11.72 7.06
CA ALA A 282 -18.37 12.59 5.93
C ALA A 282 -16.95 12.40 5.37
N ILE A 283 -15.94 12.26 6.24
CA ILE A 283 -14.56 12.00 5.85
C ILE A 283 -14.44 10.61 5.19
N MET A 284 -15.15 9.60 5.72
CA MET A 284 -15.15 8.25 5.16
C MET A 284 -15.89 8.13 3.82
N ASP A 285 -16.84 9.04 3.53
CA ASP A 285 -17.54 9.10 2.24
C ASP A 285 -16.71 9.77 1.14
N ASN A 286 -15.63 10.48 1.50
CA ASN A 286 -14.80 11.19 0.55
C ASN A 286 -13.78 10.26 -0.12
N THR A 287 -14.01 9.92 -1.39
CA THR A 287 -13.13 9.04 -2.18
C THR A 287 -11.79 9.67 -2.55
N THR A 288 -11.64 10.98 -2.40
CA THR A 288 -10.41 11.71 -2.76
C THR A 288 -9.38 11.74 -1.61
N LEU A 289 -9.80 11.41 -0.39
CA LEU A 289 -8.93 11.40 0.79
C LEU A 289 -8.36 10.01 1.04
N PHE A 290 -7.06 9.95 1.29
CA PHE A 290 -6.39 8.71 1.65
C PHE A 290 -6.40 8.54 3.18
N VAL A 291 -7.48 7.91 3.68
CA VAL A 291 -7.75 7.75 5.12
C VAL A 291 -7.04 6.53 5.72
N GLU A 292 -6.56 5.59 4.90
CA GLU A 292 -5.95 4.32 5.33
C GLU A 292 -4.84 4.47 6.39
N PRO A 293 -3.89 5.42 6.27
CA PRO A 293 -2.84 5.60 7.27
C PRO A 293 -3.38 5.93 8.66
N TYR A 294 -4.56 6.52 8.75
CA TYR A 294 -5.15 7.04 9.98
C TYR A 294 -6.26 6.17 10.57
N LEU A 295 -6.60 5.02 9.95
CA LEU A 295 -7.63 4.11 10.47
C LEU A 295 -7.42 3.76 11.94
N HIS A 296 -6.16 3.52 12.33
CA HIS A 296 -5.80 3.22 13.72
C HIS A 296 -6.06 4.37 14.72
N GLN A 297 -6.18 5.61 14.24
CA GLN A 297 -6.49 6.80 15.05
C GLN A 297 -7.98 7.15 15.02
N ILE A 298 -8.70 6.78 13.95
CA ILE A 298 -10.15 6.99 13.81
C ILE A 298 -10.96 5.93 14.58
N LEU A 299 -10.47 4.69 14.66
CA LEU A 299 -11.18 3.61 15.34
C LEU A 299 -11.40 3.83 16.84
N PRO A 300 -10.42 4.31 17.65
CA PRO A 300 -10.62 4.50 19.09
C PRO A 300 -11.74 5.50 19.43
N PRO A 301 -11.89 6.66 18.77
CA PRO A 301 -13.04 7.55 18.98
C PRO A 301 -14.40 6.90 18.67
N ILE A 302 -14.51 6.13 17.58
CA ILE A 302 -15.74 5.40 17.23
C ILE A 302 -16.05 4.33 18.28
N LEU A 303 -15.05 3.52 18.67
CA LEU A 303 -15.24 2.49 19.70
C LEU A 303 -15.55 3.09 21.08
N SER A 304 -14.96 4.26 21.40
CA SER A 304 -15.23 4.95 22.66
C SER A 304 -16.66 5.46 22.72
N THR A 305 -17.16 6.11 21.66
CA THR A 305 -18.57 6.55 21.58
C THR A 305 -19.55 5.38 21.59
N LEU A 306 -19.20 4.27 20.93
CA LEU A 306 -20.02 3.06 20.90
C LEU A 306 -20.11 2.38 22.26
N LEU A 307 -18.99 2.23 22.97
CA LEU A 307 -18.87 1.40 24.19
C LEU A 307 -18.95 2.20 25.50
N HIS A 308 -19.11 3.52 25.44
CA HIS A 308 -19.16 4.34 26.65
C HIS A 308 -20.35 3.98 27.56
N ALA A 309 -20.12 4.04 28.86
CA ALA A 309 -21.06 3.52 29.85
C ALA A 309 -22.30 4.41 30.04
N SER A 310 -22.12 5.73 30.01
CA SER A 310 -23.18 6.71 30.27
C SER A 310 -23.21 7.77 29.18
N LEU A 311 -24.14 7.62 28.23
CA LEU A 311 -24.46 8.64 27.23
C LEU A 311 -25.77 9.35 27.61
N PRO A 312 -26.01 10.59 27.13
CA PRO A 312 -27.27 11.28 27.36
C PRO A 312 -28.44 10.43 26.84
N PRO A 313 -29.48 10.16 27.64
CA PRO A 313 -30.51 9.18 27.29
C PRO A 313 -31.20 9.50 25.96
N THR A 314 -31.46 10.78 25.68
CA THR A 314 -32.11 11.28 24.45
C THR A 314 -31.32 10.95 23.17
N HIS A 315 -29.98 10.99 23.24
CA HIS A 315 -29.09 10.82 22.08
C HIS A 315 -28.39 9.44 22.05
N SER A 316 -28.52 8.67 23.12
CA SER A 316 -27.77 7.43 23.36
C SER A 316 -27.94 6.38 22.25
N VAL A 317 -29.17 6.17 21.78
CA VAL A 317 -29.49 5.18 20.72
C VAL A 317 -28.97 5.66 19.36
N GLN A 318 -29.17 6.94 19.03
CA GLN A 318 -28.75 7.52 17.76
C GLN A 318 -27.22 7.52 17.64
N LEU A 319 -26.51 7.95 18.68
CA LEU A 319 -25.04 7.98 18.72
C LEU A 319 -24.44 6.58 18.54
N ARG A 320 -24.94 5.58 19.26
CA ARG A 320 -24.46 4.19 19.13
C ARG A 320 -24.78 3.59 17.76
N THR A 321 -25.92 3.96 17.17
CA THR A 321 -26.30 3.51 15.83
C THR A 321 -25.40 4.14 14.77
N SER A 322 -25.15 5.45 14.84
CA SER A 322 -24.23 6.15 13.94
C SER A 322 -22.80 5.61 14.05
N ALA A 323 -22.29 5.42 15.28
CA ALA A 323 -20.97 4.83 15.51
C ALA A 323 -20.85 3.40 14.95
N SER A 324 -21.89 2.57 15.10
CA SER A 324 -21.94 1.23 14.50
C SER A 324 -21.94 1.28 12.97
N GLN A 325 -22.70 2.20 12.36
CA GLN A 325 -22.71 2.39 10.91
C GLN A 325 -21.35 2.84 10.37
N SER A 326 -20.69 3.81 11.02
CA SER A 326 -19.33 4.24 10.64
C SER A 326 -18.33 3.09 10.78
N LEU A 327 -18.44 2.29 11.86
CA LEU A 327 -17.60 1.11 12.07
C LEU A 327 -17.82 0.05 10.97
N SER A 328 -19.08 -0.21 10.60
CA SER A 328 -19.45 -1.12 9.53
C SER A 328 -18.88 -0.68 8.19
N ARG A 329 -19.00 0.62 7.86
CA ARG A 329 -18.43 1.21 6.64
C ARG A 329 -16.90 1.00 6.59
N ILE A 330 -16.18 1.29 7.66
CA ILE A 330 -14.73 1.07 7.74
C ILE A 330 -14.38 -0.41 7.52
N LEU A 331 -15.12 -1.34 8.14
CA LEU A 331 -14.89 -2.77 7.98
C LEU A 331 -15.17 -3.25 6.55
N THR A 332 -16.27 -2.81 5.92
CA THR A 332 -16.59 -3.18 4.54
C THR A 332 -15.58 -2.66 3.52
N GLN A 333 -15.06 -1.44 3.72
CA GLN A 333 -14.11 -0.83 2.80
C GLN A 333 -12.67 -1.37 2.95
N HIS A 334 -12.23 -1.65 4.19
CA HIS A 334 -10.80 -1.91 4.46
C HIS A 334 -10.49 -3.32 4.99
N SER A 335 -11.47 -4.21 5.17
CA SER A 335 -11.23 -5.57 5.69
C SER A 335 -10.40 -6.46 4.76
N THR A 336 -10.50 -6.26 3.44
CA THR A 336 -9.73 -7.01 2.44
C THR A 336 -8.25 -6.60 2.43
N THR A 337 -7.99 -5.30 2.58
CA THR A 337 -6.64 -4.74 2.63
C THR A 337 -5.95 -5.04 3.96
N TYR A 338 -6.70 -5.07 5.06
CA TYR A 338 -6.18 -5.33 6.41
C TYR A 338 -6.91 -6.50 7.09
N PRO A 339 -6.47 -7.76 6.84
CA PRO A 339 -7.11 -8.95 7.42
C PRO A 339 -7.12 -8.99 8.95
N SER A 340 -6.20 -8.28 9.62
CA SER A 340 -6.11 -8.21 11.08
C SER A 340 -7.11 -7.23 11.72
N LEU A 341 -7.75 -6.37 10.93
CA LEU A 341 -8.66 -5.33 11.41
C LEU A 341 -9.94 -5.91 12.04
N SER A 342 -10.64 -6.77 11.30
CA SER A 342 -11.90 -7.39 11.74
C SER A 342 -11.74 -8.24 13.01
N PRO A 343 -10.75 -9.17 13.11
CA PRO A 343 -10.51 -9.93 14.35
C PRO A 343 -10.19 -9.05 15.56
N ARG A 344 -9.48 -7.93 15.37
CA ARG A 344 -9.12 -7.01 16.47
C ARG A 344 -10.36 -6.29 17.01
N ILE A 345 -11.22 -5.77 16.13
CA ILE A 345 -12.46 -5.10 16.51
C ILE A 345 -13.42 -6.09 17.17
N MET A 346 -13.56 -7.30 16.59
CA MET A 346 -14.35 -8.38 17.16
C MET A 346 -13.96 -8.67 18.60
N LYS A 347 -12.66 -8.86 18.85
CA LYS A 347 -12.15 -9.13 20.21
C LYS A 347 -12.52 -8.02 21.20
N THR A 348 -12.42 -6.76 20.80
CA THR A 348 -12.81 -5.63 21.65
C THR A 348 -14.30 -5.61 21.97
N LEU A 349 -15.16 -5.88 20.97
CA LEU A 349 -16.62 -5.93 21.17
C LEU A 349 -17.05 -7.11 22.05
N LEU A 350 -16.45 -8.29 21.84
CA LEU A 350 -16.74 -9.49 22.66
C LEU A 350 -16.36 -9.28 24.13
N LEU A 351 -15.19 -8.68 24.40
CA LEU A 351 -14.76 -8.33 25.75
C LEU A 351 -15.70 -7.31 26.42
N ALA A 352 -16.27 -6.38 25.64
CA ALA A 352 -17.23 -5.41 26.13
C ALA A 352 -18.61 -6.02 26.43
N LEU A 353 -19.00 -7.09 25.72
CA LEU A 353 -20.27 -7.79 25.90
C LEU A 353 -20.25 -8.76 27.09
N ILE A 354 -19.21 -9.60 27.18
CA ILE A 354 -19.13 -10.72 28.13
C ILE A 354 -18.47 -10.31 29.46
N GLY A 355 -17.69 -9.21 29.46
CA GLY A 355 -16.94 -8.78 30.64
C GLY A 355 -17.80 -8.56 31.88
N GLU A 356 -17.31 -9.00 33.03
CA GLU A 356 -17.94 -8.77 34.33
C GLU A 356 -17.88 -7.28 34.71
N GLY A 357 -18.94 -6.79 35.36
CA GLY A 357 -19.01 -5.40 35.86
C GLY A 357 -19.16 -4.32 34.78
N LYS A 358 -19.52 -4.67 33.54
CA LYS A 358 -19.80 -3.70 32.48
C LYS A 358 -21.18 -3.07 32.65
N SER A 359 -21.33 -1.84 32.15
CA SER A 359 -22.60 -1.12 32.16
C SER A 359 -23.54 -1.63 31.06
N ARG A 360 -24.85 -1.44 31.24
CA ARG A 360 -25.87 -1.79 30.25
C ARG A 360 -25.66 -1.06 28.91
N GLY A 361 -25.28 0.22 28.96
CA GLY A 361 -24.99 1.01 27.77
C GLY A 361 -23.80 0.49 26.97
N THR A 362 -22.78 -0.04 27.65
CA THR A 362 -21.63 -0.69 27.01
C THR A 362 -22.04 -1.98 26.29
N ARG A 363 -22.90 -2.80 26.90
CA ARG A 363 -23.41 -4.04 26.28
C ARG A 363 -24.31 -3.76 25.09
N GLU A 364 -25.19 -2.77 25.19
CA GLU A 364 -26.03 -2.33 24.08
C GLU A 364 -25.17 -1.90 22.88
N GLY A 365 -24.14 -1.07 23.13
CA GLY A 365 -23.18 -0.67 22.11
C GLY A 365 -22.39 -1.83 21.51
N ALA A 366 -22.00 -2.80 22.33
CA ALA A 366 -21.32 -4.01 21.85
C ALA A 366 -22.21 -4.82 20.90
N ILE A 367 -23.49 -5.02 21.23
CA ILE A 367 -24.44 -5.72 20.35
C ILE A 367 -24.62 -4.96 19.03
N ARG A 368 -24.88 -3.64 19.08
CA ARG A 368 -25.00 -2.80 17.88
C ARG A 368 -23.72 -2.84 17.03
N GLY A 369 -22.55 -2.86 17.66
CA GLY A 369 -21.26 -3.01 16.96
C GLY A 369 -21.10 -4.35 16.26
N LEU A 370 -21.49 -5.46 16.92
CA LEU A 370 -21.42 -6.80 16.34
C LEU A 370 -22.33 -6.93 15.11
N ILE A 371 -23.51 -6.31 15.15
CA ILE A 371 -24.41 -6.22 13.99
C ILE A 371 -23.70 -5.53 12.81
N GLY A 372 -22.97 -4.44 13.08
CA GLY A 372 -22.21 -3.71 12.07
C GLY A 372 -21.02 -4.50 11.49
N VAL A 373 -20.47 -5.49 12.22
CA VAL A 373 -19.37 -6.34 11.74
C VAL A 373 -19.88 -7.46 10.82
N GLY A 374 -21.03 -8.06 11.13
CA GLY A 374 -21.69 -9.04 10.27
C GLY A 374 -22.36 -10.21 11.02
N LYS A 375 -23.10 -11.04 10.29
CA LYS A 375 -23.91 -12.14 10.86
C LYS A 375 -23.09 -13.14 11.68
N GLU A 376 -21.92 -13.53 11.19
CA GLU A 376 -21.01 -14.45 11.90
C GLU A 376 -20.46 -13.86 13.19
N ALA A 377 -20.30 -12.53 13.26
CA ALA A 377 -19.90 -11.83 14.47
C ALA A 377 -20.97 -11.91 15.55
N VAL A 378 -22.23 -11.69 15.16
CA VAL A 378 -23.39 -11.78 16.04
C VAL A 378 -23.55 -13.20 16.57
N ARG A 379 -23.43 -14.23 15.72
CA ARG A 379 -23.50 -15.65 16.13
C ARG A 379 -22.43 -15.96 17.18
N LYS A 380 -21.16 -15.66 16.88
CA LYS A 380 -20.05 -15.92 17.78
C LYS A 380 -20.16 -15.18 19.11
N GLY A 381 -20.64 -13.94 19.11
CA GLY A 381 -20.73 -13.14 20.33
C GLY A 381 -21.97 -13.41 21.17
N LEU A 382 -23.14 -13.50 20.54
CA LEU A 382 -24.42 -13.54 21.23
C LEU A 382 -24.83 -14.98 21.56
N VAL A 383 -24.59 -15.93 20.65
CA VAL A 383 -24.98 -17.34 20.80
C VAL A 383 -23.85 -18.18 21.40
N GLU A 384 -22.70 -18.27 20.73
CA GLU A 384 -21.58 -19.12 21.16
C GLU A 384 -20.82 -18.55 22.36
N GLY A 385 -20.63 -17.23 22.37
CA GLY A 385 -19.92 -16.50 23.44
C GLY A 385 -20.75 -16.28 24.71
N GLY A 386 -22.00 -16.75 24.75
CA GLY A 386 -22.88 -16.61 25.91
C GLY A 386 -23.34 -15.19 26.22
N GLY A 387 -23.16 -14.24 25.30
CA GLY A 387 -23.60 -12.85 25.47
C GLY A 387 -25.11 -12.72 25.74
N ALA A 388 -25.93 -13.57 25.11
CA ALA A 388 -27.38 -13.58 25.33
C ALA A 388 -27.75 -13.97 26.76
N LYS A 389 -27.04 -14.93 27.38
CA LYS A 389 -27.26 -15.34 28.77
C LYS A 389 -26.96 -14.21 29.75
N VAL A 390 -25.83 -13.53 29.55
CA VAL A 390 -25.41 -12.40 30.39
C VAL A 390 -26.44 -11.27 30.32
N VAL A 391 -26.84 -10.90 29.11
CA VAL A 391 -27.85 -9.85 28.88
C VAL A 391 -29.22 -10.26 29.43
N GLY A 392 -29.62 -11.51 29.23
CA GLY A 392 -30.90 -12.06 29.70
C GLY A 392 -30.98 -12.09 31.23
N GLY A 393 -29.91 -12.49 31.92
CA GLY A 393 -29.84 -12.49 33.38
C GLY A 393 -29.92 -11.08 33.98
N GLU A 394 -29.32 -10.09 33.33
CA GLU A 394 -29.42 -8.67 33.75
C GLU A 394 -30.79 -8.04 33.46
N CYS A 395 -31.48 -8.49 32.40
CA CYS A 395 -32.83 -8.03 32.08
C CYS A 395 -33.89 -8.65 33.00
N ALA A 396 -33.74 -9.92 33.37
CA ALA A 396 -34.64 -10.61 34.30
C ALA A 396 -34.58 -10.04 35.73
N THR A 397 -33.43 -9.49 36.13
CA THR A 397 -33.20 -8.95 37.49
C THR A 397 -33.58 -7.47 37.65
N SER A 398 -33.88 -6.74 36.57
CA SER A 398 -34.18 -5.30 36.64
C SER A 398 -35.06 -4.80 35.50
N ALA A 399 -36.29 -4.39 35.81
CA ALA A 399 -37.29 -3.98 34.82
C ALA A 399 -37.21 -2.52 34.32
N ARG A 400 -36.35 -1.65 34.89
CA ARG A 400 -36.22 -0.24 34.47
C ARG A 400 -35.04 -0.04 33.52
N GLY A 401 -35.32 0.50 32.32
CA GLY A 401 -34.31 0.94 31.34
C GLY A 401 -33.69 -0.17 30.47
N THR A 402 -34.34 -1.33 30.36
CA THR A 402 -33.86 -2.50 29.61
C THR A 402 -34.37 -2.57 28.16
N GLU A 403 -35.38 -1.77 27.80
CA GLU A 403 -35.96 -1.73 26.45
C GLU A 403 -34.93 -1.54 25.33
N PRO A 404 -34.01 -0.55 25.34
CA PRO A 404 -33.08 -0.35 24.22
C PRO A 404 -32.05 -1.48 24.08
N LEU A 405 -31.70 -2.15 25.18
CA LEU A 405 -30.80 -3.30 25.20
C LEU A 405 -31.49 -4.56 24.65
N VAL A 406 -32.74 -4.76 25.03
CA VAL A 406 -33.60 -5.82 24.51
C VAL A 406 -33.84 -5.61 23.02
N ASP A 407 -34.20 -4.41 22.59
CA ASP A 407 -34.45 -4.09 21.18
C ASP A 407 -33.20 -4.31 20.34
N ALA A 408 -32.03 -3.93 20.85
CA ALA A 408 -30.77 -4.20 20.18
C ALA A 408 -30.49 -5.71 20.04
N ALA A 409 -30.78 -6.51 21.07
CA ALA A 409 -30.63 -7.96 21.03
C ALA A 409 -31.63 -8.62 20.08
N MET A 410 -32.89 -8.20 20.10
CA MET A 410 -33.94 -8.69 19.19
C MET A 410 -33.64 -8.32 17.74
N HIS A 411 -33.16 -7.10 17.49
CA HIS A 411 -32.67 -6.69 16.18
C HIS A 411 -31.47 -7.53 15.73
N ALA A 412 -30.55 -7.87 16.63
CA ALA A 412 -29.44 -8.77 16.33
C ALA A 412 -29.93 -10.17 15.91
N PHE A 413 -30.93 -10.72 16.60
CA PHE A 413 -31.57 -11.99 16.21
C PHE A 413 -32.29 -11.90 14.86
N GLY A 414 -32.97 -10.79 14.58
CA GLY A 414 -33.57 -10.52 13.27
C GLY A 414 -32.57 -10.43 12.12
N VAL A 415 -31.35 -9.94 12.39
CA VAL A 415 -30.25 -9.90 11.40
C VAL A 415 -29.65 -11.28 11.15
N LEU A 416 -29.64 -12.16 12.15
CA LEU A 416 -29.25 -13.56 11.99
C LEU A 416 -30.25 -14.30 11.09
N GLN A 417 -31.54 -14.19 11.41
CA GLN A 417 -32.63 -14.77 10.64
C GLN A 417 -33.87 -13.87 10.80
N PRO A 418 -34.61 -13.52 9.73
CA PRO A 418 -35.88 -12.81 9.88
C PRO A 418 -36.94 -13.70 10.55
N PRO A 419 -37.91 -13.12 11.28
CA PRO A 419 -39.04 -13.87 11.81
C PRO A 419 -39.87 -14.48 10.67
N SER A 420 -40.49 -15.63 10.91
CA SER A 420 -41.26 -16.35 9.91
C SER A 420 -42.64 -15.73 9.69
N ASP A 421 -43.16 -15.84 8.46
CA ASP A 421 -44.51 -15.38 8.11
C ASP A 421 -45.62 -16.20 8.81
N MET A 422 -45.29 -17.43 9.23
CA MET A 422 -46.21 -18.36 9.91
C MET A 422 -45.54 -18.90 11.18
N PRO A 423 -45.71 -18.23 12.34
CA PRO A 423 -45.06 -18.63 13.57
C PRO A 423 -45.68 -19.91 14.13
N GLU A 424 -44.90 -20.98 14.12
CA GLU A 424 -45.22 -22.22 14.83
C GLU A 424 -44.53 -22.23 16.19
N THR A 425 -45.21 -22.67 17.23
CA THR A 425 -44.62 -22.79 18.58
C THR A 425 -43.50 -23.82 18.60
N ALA A 426 -42.40 -23.48 19.27
CA ALA A 426 -41.24 -24.36 19.40
C ALA A 426 -41.53 -25.63 20.22
N ASP A 427 -40.96 -26.77 19.81
CA ASP A 427 -41.06 -28.03 20.56
C ASP A 427 -40.33 -27.93 21.90
N ALA A 428 -40.74 -28.74 22.88
CA ALA A 428 -40.13 -28.77 24.21
C ALA A 428 -38.60 -29.01 24.17
N GLU A 429 -38.12 -29.86 23.26
CA GLU A 429 -36.69 -30.12 23.06
C GLU A 429 -35.96 -28.87 22.54
N LEU A 430 -36.54 -28.17 21.56
CA LEU A 430 -35.97 -26.93 21.03
C LEU A 430 -35.91 -25.83 22.09
N VAL A 431 -36.94 -25.73 22.93
CA VAL A 431 -36.99 -24.77 24.05
C VAL A 431 -35.89 -25.08 25.07
N THR A 432 -35.58 -26.35 25.34
CA THR A 432 -34.44 -26.70 26.22
C THR A 432 -33.10 -26.28 25.62
N THR A 433 -32.87 -26.54 24.33
CA THR A 433 -31.63 -26.12 23.64
C THR A 433 -31.51 -24.59 23.55
N LEU A 434 -32.62 -23.88 23.34
CA LEU A 434 -32.65 -22.41 23.35
C LEU A 434 -32.31 -21.84 24.73
N ARG A 435 -32.83 -22.43 25.81
CA ARG A 435 -32.49 -22.00 27.18
C ARG A 435 -31.01 -22.24 27.47
N GLU A 436 -30.48 -23.38 27.03
CA GLU A 436 -29.05 -23.69 27.16
C GLU A 436 -28.15 -22.76 26.34
N ALA A 437 -28.60 -22.20 25.21
CA ALA A 437 -27.79 -21.31 24.39
C ALA A 437 -27.97 -19.82 24.76
N LEU A 438 -29.20 -19.37 24.95
CA LEU A 438 -29.59 -17.95 25.02
C LEU A 438 -30.06 -17.49 26.41
N GLY A 439 -30.33 -18.43 27.33
CA GLY A 439 -30.91 -18.18 28.65
C GLY A 439 -32.44 -18.02 28.63
N ASP A 440 -33.07 -18.12 29.80
CA ASP A 440 -34.52 -18.22 29.94
C ASP A 440 -35.27 -17.04 29.33
N PHE A 441 -34.76 -15.82 29.52
CA PHE A 441 -35.41 -14.58 29.10
C PHE A 441 -35.55 -14.43 27.57
N PHE A 442 -34.51 -14.77 26.80
CA PHE A 442 -34.57 -14.70 25.34
C PHE A 442 -35.17 -15.98 24.74
N ALA A 443 -35.02 -17.13 25.39
CA ALA A 443 -35.65 -18.37 24.97
C ALA A 443 -37.19 -18.26 24.97
N GLU A 444 -37.80 -17.63 25.98
CA GLU A 444 -39.26 -17.43 26.02
C GLU A 444 -39.78 -16.52 24.90
N ARG A 445 -39.00 -15.53 24.49
CA ARG A 445 -39.38 -14.60 23.40
C ARG A 445 -39.18 -15.17 22.01
N LEU A 446 -38.24 -16.11 21.84
CA LEU A 446 -37.98 -16.81 20.59
C LEU A 446 -38.84 -18.09 20.45
N ALA A 447 -39.36 -18.64 21.55
CA ALA A 447 -40.18 -19.87 21.55
C ALA A 447 -41.52 -19.74 20.80
N GLY A 448 -41.97 -18.51 20.54
CA GLY A 448 -43.17 -18.24 19.75
C GLY A 448 -43.01 -18.51 18.25
N ASP A 449 -41.78 -18.65 17.75
CA ASP A 449 -41.47 -18.90 16.35
C ASP A 449 -40.34 -19.93 16.21
N ARG A 450 -40.72 -21.17 15.90
CA ARG A 450 -39.85 -22.33 15.72
C ARG A 450 -38.82 -22.10 14.62
N ALA A 451 -39.24 -21.62 13.45
CA ALA A 451 -38.37 -21.44 12.30
C ALA A 451 -37.31 -20.35 12.56
N TRP A 452 -37.73 -19.28 13.23
CA TRP A 452 -36.82 -18.22 13.65
C TRP A 452 -35.81 -18.70 14.69
N ALA A 453 -36.28 -19.44 15.71
CA ALA A 453 -35.42 -20.01 16.74
C ALA A 453 -34.39 -21.01 16.19
N VAL A 454 -34.78 -21.89 15.26
CA VAL A 454 -33.87 -22.83 14.59
C VAL A 454 -32.84 -22.07 13.77
N GLY A 455 -33.24 -21.05 13.01
CA GLY A 455 -32.33 -20.25 12.19
C GLY A 455 -31.32 -19.44 13.01
N VAL A 456 -31.73 -18.92 14.17
CA VAL A 456 -30.83 -18.24 15.11
C VAL A 456 -29.77 -19.21 15.66
N LEU A 457 -30.15 -20.44 16.02
CA LEU A 457 -29.23 -21.45 16.58
C LEU A 457 -28.30 -22.06 15.52
N THR A 458 -28.84 -22.49 14.38
CA THR A 458 -28.11 -23.32 13.39
C THR A 458 -27.53 -22.50 12.25
N GLY A 459 -28.05 -21.30 11.97
CA GLY A 459 -27.61 -20.44 10.87
C GLY A 459 -28.03 -20.88 9.48
N THR A 460 -28.78 -21.98 9.38
CA THR A 460 -29.43 -22.41 8.14
C THR A 460 -30.85 -21.86 8.10
N SER A 461 -31.18 -21.11 7.04
CA SER A 461 -32.57 -20.83 6.68
C SER A 461 -33.17 -22.13 6.14
N THR A 462 -34.03 -22.78 6.90
CA THR A 462 -34.96 -23.78 6.33
C THR A 462 -36.06 -23.08 5.58
#